data_AF-A0A0P6XCV5-F1
#
_entry.id   AF-A0A0P6XCV5-F1
#
_cell.length_a   1.000
_cell.length_b   1.000
_cell.length_c   1.000
_cell.angle_alpha   90.00
_cell.angle_beta   90.00
_cell.angle_gamma   90.00
#
_symmetry.space_group_name_H-M   'P 1'
#
loop_
_entity.id
_entity.type
_entity.pdbx_description
1 polymer ?
#
loop_
_entity_poly.entity_id
_entity_poly.type
_entity_poly.pdbx_seq_one_letter_code
_entity_poly.pdbx_strand_id
1 'polypeptide(L)'
;MPIDMLQRTLQIPYRARFRGSLLALFGEPLSSSTDAENAFSYVLSVQNDRGETWIMTAYEGPTGPAFGGFMPATTDEPIRGAEALLTLIESTPPADFDAVLEADDYDSRIFYGCRAGDCYWREEPQ
;
A
#
# COMPACT_ATOMS: atom_id res chain seq x y z
N MET A 1 -26.21 10.79 2.10
CA MET A 1 -24.94 10.46 1.41
C MET A 1 -24.96 8.97 1.08
N PRO A 2 -24.59 8.54 -0.13
CA PRO A 2 -24.60 7.12 -0.48
C PRO A 2 -23.46 6.38 0.24
N ILE A 3 -23.72 5.12 0.60
CA ILE A 3 -22.82 4.23 1.36
C ILE A 3 -21.46 4.04 0.66
N ASP A 4 -21.47 4.02 -0.68
CA ASP A 4 -20.28 3.88 -1.53
C ASP A 4 -19.29 5.05 -1.37
N MET A 5 -19.81 6.28 -1.22
CA MET A 5 -18.99 7.47 -1.01
C MET A 5 -18.29 7.44 0.36
N LEU A 6 -18.93 6.89 1.39
CA LEU A 6 -18.36 6.72 2.73
C LEU A 6 -17.24 5.67 2.77
N GLN A 7 -17.38 4.57 2.02
CA GLN A 7 -16.33 3.54 1.94
C GLN A 7 -15.10 4.06 1.17
N ARG A 8 -15.27 4.84 0.09
CA ARG A 8 -14.16 5.52 -0.59
C ARG A 8 -13.41 6.47 0.34
N THR A 9 -14.10 7.32 1.10
CA THR A 9 -13.46 8.28 2.02
C THR A 9 -12.65 7.62 3.14
N LEU A 10 -13.05 6.43 3.60
CA LEU A 10 -12.30 5.68 4.62
C LEU A 10 -11.07 4.94 4.06
N GLN A 11 -11.11 4.52 2.79
CA GLN A 11 -10.00 3.86 2.10
C GLN A 11 -8.87 4.82 1.69
N ILE A 12 -9.18 6.11 1.63
CA ILE A 12 -8.31 7.12 1.03
C ILE A 12 -7.11 7.51 1.93
N PRO A 13 -7.27 7.86 3.22
CA PRO A 13 -6.12 8.04 4.13
C PRO A 13 -5.35 6.73 4.34
N TYR A 14 -6.02 5.60 4.17
CA TYR A 14 -5.40 4.28 4.30
C TYR A 14 -4.34 4.05 3.22
N ARG A 15 -4.52 4.50 1.98
CA ARG A 15 -3.49 4.40 0.92
C ARG A 15 -2.18 5.07 1.33
N ALA A 16 -2.29 6.32 1.79
CA ALA A 16 -1.14 7.08 2.25
C ALA A 16 -0.49 6.42 3.48
N ARG A 17 -1.30 6.02 4.47
CA ARG A 17 -0.80 5.34 5.67
C ARG A 17 -0.06 4.04 5.32
N PHE A 18 -0.62 3.22 4.44
CA PHE A 18 -0.03 1.95 4.03
C PHE A 18 1.36 2.16 3.42
N ARG A 19 1.49 3.09 2.46
CA ARG A 19 2.78 3.43 1.86
C ARG A 19 3.76 4.02 2.88
N GLY A 20 3.29 4.94 3.72
CA GLY A 20 4.11 5.57 4.77
C GLY A 20 4.65 4.55 5.78
N SER A 21 3.83 3.58 6.19
CA SER A 21 4.26 2.51 7.09
C SER A 21 5.27 1.57 6.42
N LEU A 22 5.10 1.25 5.14
CA LEU A 22 6.10 0.49 4.39
C LEU A 22 7.44 1.23 4.27
N LEU A 23 7.39 2.55 4.01
CA LEU A 23 8.57 3.41 3.99
C LEU A 23 9.30 3.40 5.35
N ALA A 24 8.55 3.46 6.46
CA ALA A 24 9.11 3.39 7.80
C ALA A 24 9.77 2.04 8.11
N LEU A 25 9.18 0.94 7.64
CA LEU A 25 9.67 -0.43 7.88
C LEU A 25 10.85 -0.81 7.00
N PHE A 26 10.81 -0.45 5.73
CA PHE A 26 11.65 -1.04 4.68
C PHE A 26 12.45 -0.03 3.86
N GLY A 27 12.23 1.28 4.06
CA GLY A 27 12.81 2.31 3.20
C GLY A 27 12.09 2.41 1.86
N GLU A 28 12.76 2.91 0.83
CA GLU A 28 12.16 3.15 -0.48
C GLU A 28 11.66 1.86 -1.17
N PRO A 29 10.56 1.93 -1.95
CA PRO A 29 10.06 0.79 -2.72
C PRO A 29 11.07 0.37 -3.81
N LEU A 30 10.93 -0.86 -4.30
CA LEU A 30 11.67 -1.34 -5.47
C LEU A 30 11.34 -0.51 -6.71
N SER A 31 10.07 -0.14 -6.87
CA SER A 31 9.61 0.74 -7.94
C SER A 31 8.58 1.73 -7.41
N SER A 32 8.57 2.93 -7.99
CA SER A 32 7.54 3.94 -7.81
C SER A 32 7.24 4.61 -9.14
N SER A 33 6.00 5.05 -9.34
CA SER A 33 5.59 5.79 -10.53
C SER A 33 4.58 6.88 -10.17
N THR A 34 4.25 7.74 -11.15
CA THR A 34 3.12 8.67 -11.04
C THR A 34 1.80 8.03 -11.41
N ASP A 35 1.77 6.84 -12.01
CA ASP A 35 0.54 6.15 -12.38
C ASP A 35 -0.24 5.74 -11.12
N ALA A 36 -1.45 6.28 -10.92
CA ALA A 36 -2.29 5.96 -9.77
C ALA A 36 -2.70 4.49 -9.69
N GLU A 37 -2.64 3.77 -10.80
CA GLU A 37 -2.91 2.33 -10.89
C GLU A 37 -1.67 1.46 -10.63
N ASN A 38 -0.48 2.07 -10.50
CA ASN A 38 0.78 1.38 -10.27
C ASN A 38 1.78 2.26 -9.50
N ALA A 39 1.33 2.82 -8.38
CA ALA A 39 2.04 3.90 -7.70
C ALA A 39 3.37 3.44 -7.08
N PHE A 40 3.43 2.21 -6.53
CA PHE A 40 4.65 1.63 -6.00
C PHE A 40 4.60 0.10 -5.88
N SER A 41 5.78 -0.53 -5.75
CA SER A 41 5.90 -1.94 -5.36
C SER A 41 7.11 -2.22 -4.47
N TYR A 42 6.93 -3.11 -3.49
CA TYR A 42 7.97 -3.74 -2.69
C TYR A 42 8.04 -5.21 -3.02
N VAL A 43 9.25 -5.78 -2.96
CA VAL A 43 9.50 -7.22 -3.00
C VAL A 43 10.13 -7.63 -1.67
N LEU A 44 9.40 -8.43 -0.92
CA LEU A 44 9.72 -8.80 0.46
C LEU A 44 10.03 -10.30 0.53
N SER A 45 11.11 -10.63 1.24
CA SER A 45 11.39 -12.02 1.63
C SER A 45 10.69 -12.32 2.94
N VAL A 46 9.85 -13.34 2.97
CA VAL A 46 9.11 -13.77 4.15
C VAL A 46 9.58 -15.16 4.56
N GLN A 47 9.77 -15.36 5.86
CA GLN A 47 10.26 -16.60 6.44
C GLN A 47 9.32 -17.03 7.57
N ASN A 48 8.95 -18.32 7.60
CA ASN A 48 8.19 -18.89 8.73
C ASN A 48 9.13 -19.46 9.81
N ASP A 49 8.55 -19.89 10.93
CA ASP A 49 9.29 -20.47 12.06
C ASP A 49 10.06 -21.76 11.72
N ARG A 50 9.75 -22.39 10.59
CA ARG A 50 10.45 -23.58 10.07
C ARG A 50 11.65 -23.22 9.18
N GLY A 51 11.89 -21.93 8.93
CA GLY A 51 12.94 -21.44 8.03
C GLY A 51 12.57 -21.47 6.54
N GLU A 52 11.35 -21.89 6.19
CA GLU A 52 10.88 -21.88 4.81
C GLU A 52 10.68 -20.42 4.37
N THR A 53 11.20 -20.09 3.19
CA THR A 53 11.24 -18.70 2.70
C THR A 53 10.52 -18.57 1.36
N TRP A 54 9.78 -17.48 1.19
CA TRP A 54 9.10 -17.14 -0.06
C TRP A 54 9.12 -15.63 -0.32
N ILE A 55 8.71 -15.26 -1.53
CA ILE A 55 8.59 -13.87 -1.94
C ILE A 55 7.14 -13.41 -1.87
N MET A 56 6.95 -12.23 -1.28
CA MET A 56 5.69 -11.50 -1.22
C MET A 56 5.90 -10.11 -1.81
N THR A 57 4.88 -9.59 -2.48
CA THR A 57 4.89 -8.21 -2.97
C THR A 57 3.87 -7.38 -2.21
N ALA A 58 4.22 -6.17 -1.79
CA ALA A 58 3.27 -5.18 -1.31
C ALA A 58 3.25 -4.02 -2.31
N TYR A 59 2.09 -3.68 -2.85
CA TYR A 59 1.99 -2.71 -3.96
C TYR A 59 0.69 -1.91 -3.86
N GLU A 60 0.61 -0.80 -4.60
CA GLU A 60 -0.63 -0.05 -4.80
C GLU A 60 -1.07 -0.19 -6.26
N GLY A 61 -2.22 -0.85 -6.46
CA GLY A 61 -2.85 -1.08 -7.75
C GLY A 61 -4.09 -0.21 -7.98
N PRO A 62 -4.89 -0.46 -9.04
CA PRO A 62 -6.08 0.32 -9.38
C PRO A 62 -7.07 0.44 -8.21
N THR A 63 -7.29 -0.66 -7.49
CA THR A 63 -8.23 -0.72 -6.36
C THR A 63 -7.62 -0.27 -5.03
N GLY A 64 -6.30 -0.03 -4.99
CA GLY A 64 -5.55 0.39 -3.81
C GLY A 64 -4.47 -0.60 -3.37
N PRO A 65 -3.99 -0.47 -2.13
CA PRO A 65 -2.95 -1.32 -1.58
C PRO A 65 -3.35 -2.80 -1.57
N ALA A 66 -2.43 -3.66 -1.97
CA ALA A 66 -2.62 -5.10 -2.00
C ALA A 66 -1.32 -5.85 -1.72
N PHE A 67 -1.49 -7.12 -1.33
CA PHE A 67 -0.41 -8.08 -1.30
C PHE A 67 -0.51 -9.03 -2.49
N GLY A 68 0.63 -9.40 -3.02
CA GLY A 68 0.78 -10.40 -4.07
C GLY A 68 1.97 -11.29 -3.78
N GLY A 69 2.33 -12.12 -4.74
CA GLY A 69 3.46 -13.03 -4.63
C GLY A 69 3.13 -14.42 -5.16
N PHE A 70 4.18 -15.18 -5.41
CA PHE A 70 4.06 -16.51 -5.97
C PHE A 70 4.29 -17.53 -4.85
N MET A 71 3.25 -18.29 -4.51
CA MET A 71 3.40 -19.49 -3.69
C MET A 71 2.53 -20.64 -4.20
N PRO A 72 2.94 -21.90 -3.96
CA PRO A 72 2.11 -23.05 -4.26
C PRO A 72 0.83 -22.99 -3.43
N ALA A 73 -0.33 -23.11 -4.08
CA ALA A 73 -1.68 -22.97 -3.52
C ALA A 73 -2.08 -24.06 -2.49
N THR A 74 -1.12 -24.81 -1.94
CA THR A 74 -1.35 -25.99 -1.10
C THR A 74 -1.13 -25.75 0.39
N THR A 75 -0.86 -24.50 0.83
CA THR A 75 -0.66 -24.15 2.24
C THR A 75 -1.31 -22.81 2.59
N ASP A 76 -1.67 -22.61 3.86
CA ASP A 76 -2.23 -21.35 4.39
C ASP A 76 -1.13 -20.33 4.80
N GLU A 77 0.15 -20.70 4.73
CA GLU A 77 1.28 -19.82 5.05
C GLU A 77 1.30 -18.47 4.28
N PRO A 78 0.91 -18.37 2.99
CA PRO A 78 0.82 -17.06 2.32
C PRO A 78 -0.13 -16.11 3.03
N ILE A 79 -1.28 -16.63 3.43
CA ILE A 79 -2.33 -15.84 4.08
C ILE A 79 -1.83 -15.37 5.44
N ARG A 80 -1.25 -16.28 6.24
CA ARG A 80 -0.67 -15.94 7.56
C ARG A 80 0.45 -14.90 7.43
N GLY A 81 1.31 -15.01 6.43
CA GLY A 81 2.35 -14.03 6.16
C GLY A 81 1.78 -12.65 5.80
N ALA A 82 0.76 -12.61 4.94
CA ALA A 82 0.10 -11.37 4.56
C ALA A 82 -0.63 -10.71 5.75
N GLU A 83 -1.31 -11.50 6.59
CA GLU A 83 -1.96 -11.01 7.82
C GLU A 83 -0.94 -10.47 8.83
N ALA A 84 0.20 -11.14 9.00
CA ALA A 84 1.28 -10.69 9.86
C ALA A 84 1.90 -9.37 9.34
N LEU A 85 2.13 -9.27 8.03
CA LEU A 85 2.63 -8.04 7.41
C LEU A 85 1.62 -6.89 7.54
N LEU A 86 0.32 -7.17 7.33
CA LEU A 86 -0.73 -6.16 7.51
C LEU A 86 -0.76 -5.65 8.95
N THR A 87 -0.70 -6.56 9.93
CA THR A 87 -0.66 -6.20 11.36
C THR A 87 0.55 -5.31 11.67
N LEU A 88 1.71 -5.62 11.08
CA LEU A 88 2.92 -4.82 11.23
C LEU A 88 2.75 -3.42 10.60
N ILE A 89 2.19 -3.34 9.39
CA ILE A 89 1.91 -2.07 8.70
C ILE A 89 0.93 -1.20 9.50
N GLU A 90 -0.16 -1.77 10.00
CA GLU A 90 -1.21 -1.04 10.73
C GLU A 90 -0.70 -0.50 12.08
N SER A 91 0.17 -1.25 12.75
CA SER A 91 0.79 -0.88 14.03
C SER A 91 2.01 0.04 13.89
N THR A 92 2.58 0.15 12.70
CA THR A 92 3.74 1.02 12.45
C THR A 92 3.29 2.46 12.20
N PRO A 93 3.84 3.45 12.93
CA PRO A 93 3.67 4.86 12.57
C PRO A 93 4.25 5.14 11.18
N PRO A 94 3.50 5.79 10.27
CA PRO A 94 3.98 6.04 8.91
C PRO A 94 5.12 7.05 8.89
N ALA A 95 6.09 6.83 8.01
CA ALA A 95 7.11 7.82 7.69
C ALA A 95 6.51 9.00 6.91
N ASP A 96 7.16 10.15 7.02
CA ASP A 96 6.78 11.34 6.26
C ASP A 96 7.11 11.16 4.78
N PHE A 97 6.14 11.43 3.91
CA PHE A 97 6.33 11.49 2.47
C PHE A 97 5.23 12.32 1.82
N ASP A 98 5.52 12.84 0.62
CA ASP A 98 4.54 13.49 -0.25
C ASP A 98 4.68 12.89 -1.65
N ALA A 99 3.57 12.59 -2.31
CA ALA A 99 3.54 12.09 -3.68
C ALA A 99 2.36 12.68 -4.47
N VAL A 100 2.56 12.77 -5.79
CA VAL A 100 1.55 13.18 -6.76
C VAL A 100 1.38 12.04 -7.75
N LEU A 101 0.15 11.55 -7.90
CA LEU A 101 -0.23 10.52 -8.86
C LEU A 101 -1.14 11.12 -9.93
N GLU A 102 -1.11 10.54 -11.12
CA GLU A 102 -1.93 10.84 -12.28
C GLU A 102 -3.00 9.76 -12.37
N ALA A 103 -4.27 10.17 -12.40
CA ALA A 103 -5.40 9.28 -12.60
C ALA A 103 -5.99 9.55 -13.98
N ASP A 104 -5.39 8.91 -15.00
CA ASP A 104 -5.66 9.18 -16.41
C ASP A 104 -7.14 8.96 -16.78
N ASP A 105 -7.79 7.96 -16.18
CA ASP A 105 -9.21 7.66 -16.37
C ASP A 105 -10.14 8.81 -15.96
N TYR A 106 -9.67 9.72 -15.10
CA TYR A 106 -10.46 10.80 -14.51
C TYR A 106 -9.93 12.20 -14.86
N ASP A 107 -8.87 12.30 -15.67
CA ASP A 107 -8.18 13.57 -15.98
C ASP A 107 -7.90 14.41 -14.72
N SER A 108 -7.37 13.73 -13.70
CA SER A 108 -7.14 14.31 -12.37
C SER A 108 -5.74 13.98 -11.84
N ARG A 109 -5.34 14.71 -10.79
CA ARG A 109 -4.14 14.44 -9.99
C ARG A 109 -4.53 14.13 -8.57
N ILE A 110 -3.88 13.12 -8.01
CA ILE A 110 -4.01 12.72 -6.62
C ILE A 110 -2.78 13.19 -5.86
N PHE A 111 -2.97 14.03 -4.85
CA PHE A 111 -1.93 14.43 -3.90
C PHE A 111 -2.14 13.66 -2.61
N TYR A 112 -1.18 12.85 -2.21
CA TYR A 112 -1.28 12.06 -0.98
C TYR A 112 0.07 11.92 -0.29
N GLY A 113 0.03 11.65 1.01
CA GLY A 113 1.23 11.62 1.83
C GLY A 113 0.92 11.50 3.31
N CYS A 114 1.97 11.46 4.12
CA CYS A 114 1.87 11.56 5.57
C CYS A 114 2.84 12.62 6.08
N ARG A 115 2.42 13.40 7.08
CA ARG A 115 3.24 14.42 7.74
C ARG A 115 3.01 14.37 9.24
N ALA A 116 4.08 14.15 10.00
CA ALA A 116 4.03 14.02 11.46
C ALA A 116 2.98 13.00 11.95
N GLY A 117 2.78 11.92 11.19
CA GLY A 117 1.80 10.87 11.48
C GLY A 117 0.39 11.12 10.94
N ASP A 118 0.09 12.34 10.46
CA ASP A 118 -1.20 12.67 9.83
C ASP A 118 -1.14 12.41 8.32
N CYS A 119 -1.90 11.42 7.87
CA CYS A 119 -1.97 11.07 6.46
C CYS A 119 -3.11 11.78 5.74
N TYR A 120 -2.82 12.28 4.55
CA TYR A 120 -3.73 13.09 3.76
C TYR A 120 -3.84 12.53 2.34
N TRP A 121 -4.93 12.91 1.70
CA TRP A 121 -5.18 12.67 0.29
C TRP A 121 -6.14 13.72 -0.22
N ARG A 122 -5.94 14.17 -1.46
CA ARG A 122 -6.86 15.01 -2.20
C ARG A 122 -6.72 14.73 -3.69
N GLU A 123 -7.82 14.81 -4.41
CA GLU A 123 -7.85 14.69 -5.86
C GLU A 123 -8.35 16.01 -6.44
N GLU A 124 -7.65 16.50 -7.47
CA GLU A 124 -7.94 17.75 -8.14
C GLU A 124 -7.97 17.50 -9.66
N PRO A 125 -8.92 18.10 -10.40
CA PRO A 125 -8.87 18.12 -11.87
C PRO A 125 -7.54 18.73 -12.34
N GLN A 126 -7.04 18.25 -13.48
CA GLN A 126 -5.81 18.80 -14.08
C GLN A 126 -5.99 20.22 -14.64
#